data_AF-A0AAI7ZIN4-F1
#
_entry.id   AF-A0AAI7ZIN4-F1
#
_cell.length_a   1.000
_cell.length_b   1.000
_cell.length_c   1.000
_cell.angle_alpha   90.00
_cell.angle_beta   90.00
_cell.angle_gamma   90.00
#
_symmetry.space_group_name_H-M   'P 1'
#
loop_
_entity.id
_entity.type
_entity.pdbx_description
1 polymer ?
#
loop_
_entity_poly.entity_id
_entity_poly.type
_entity_poly.pdbx_seq_one_letter_code
_entity_poly.pdbx_strand_id
1 'polypeptide(L)'
;MDALDDDQLRAVLPALRRFARSLSGEPASADDLVQATLERALRRWRTRHTAEALQPWLFAILYRQFLDGQRRAARWQRVVGLFAPQQPSQSASAEQVHDGRAMLASLASLPAEQRALLLLVSVEGFSYREVADTLGIPIGTVMSRLSRARERLRAVNEGQVKHAPALRILK
;
A
#
# COMPACT_ATOMS: atom_id res chain seq x y z
N MET A 1 -17.31 -28.12 11.05
CA MET A 1 -16.19 -27.19 11.25
C MET A 1 -15.75 -26.78 9.87
N ASP A 2 -15.97 -25.52 9.46
CA ASP A 2 -15.47 -24.99 8.19
C ASP A 2 -13.94 -25.03 8.29
N ALA A 3 -13.36 -26.11 7.78
CA ALA A 3 -11.93 -26.24 7.66
C ALA A 3 -11.45 -24.99 6.90
N LEU A 4 -10.35 -24.41 7.36
CA LEU A 4 -9.55 -23.55 6.50
C LEU A 4 -9.46 -24.24 5.15
N ASP A 5 -10.03 -23.61 4.12
CA ASP A 5 -9.85 -24.09 2.76
C ASP A 5 -8.40 -23.78 2.40
N ASP A 6 -7.51 -24.66 2.85
CA ASP A 6 -6.07 -24.56 2.75
C ASP A 6 -5.65 -24.41 1.28
N ASP A 7 -6.44 -24.95 0.36
CA ASP A 7 -6.21 -24.85 -1.08
C ASP A 7 -6.56 -23.45 -1.60
N GLN A 8 -7.71 -22.88 -1.20
CA GLN A 8 -8.02 -21.47 -1.49
C GLN A 8 -6.97 -20.52 -0.91
N LEU A 9 -6.54 -20.76 0.34
CA LEU A 9 -5.51 -19.93 0.96
C LEU A 9 -4.18 -20.04 0.21
N ARG A 10 -3.75 -21.25 -0.12
CA ARG A 10 -2.52 -21.52 -0.89
C ARG A 10 -2.55 -20.88 -2.26
N ALA A 11 -3.71 -20.83 -2.91
CA ALA A 11 -3.88 -20.15 -4.19
C ALA A 11 -3.71 -18.62 -4.09
N VAL A 12 -4.18 -18.00 -2.99
CA VAL A 12 -4.13 -16.54 -2.80
C VAL A 12 -2.77 -16.06 -2.28
N LEU A 13 -2.04 -16.88 -1.51
CA LEU A 13 -0.77 -16.51 -0.86
C LEU A 13 0.28 -15.88 -1.79
N PRO A 14 0.55 -16.40 -3.01
CA PRO A 14 1.52 -15.78 -3.91
C PRO A 14 1.16 -14.34 -4.29
N ALA A 15 -0.12 -14.08 -4.58
CA ALA A 15 -0.61 -12.73 -4.90
C ALA A 15 -0.50 -11.80 -3.69
N LEU A 16 -0.89 -12.29 -2.51
CA LEU A 16 -0.81 -11.53 -1.26
C LEU A 16 0.63 -11.13 -0.92
N ARG A 17 1.60 -12.04 -1.11
CA ARG A 17 3.03 -11.77 -0.92
C ARG A 17 3.58 -10.78 -1.94
N ARG A 18 3.22 -10.90 -3.22
CA ARG A 18 3.62 -9.94 -4.26
C ARG A 18 3.10 -8.54 -3.93
N PHE A 19 1.85 -8.44 -3.51
CA PHE A 19 1.25 -7.17 -3.10
C PHE A 19 1.99 -6.57 -1.90
N ALA A 20 2.25 -7.35 -0.85
CA ALA A 20 3.04 -6.91 0.31
C ALA A 20 4.43 -6.41 -0.09
N ARG A 21 5.15 -7.13 -0.96
CA ARG A 21 6.48 -6.73 -1.45
C ARG A 21 6.43 -5.42 -2.24
N SER A 22 5.41 -5.25 -3.06
CA SER A 22 5.20 -4.03 -3.85
C SER A 22 4.82 -2.83 -2.98
N LEU A 23 4.21 -3.07 -1.81
CA LEU A 23 3.89 -2.05 -0.82
C LEU A 23 5.09 -1.67 0.04
N SER A 24 5.82 -2.64 0.58
CA SER A 24 6.89 -2.41 1.56
C SER A 24 8.21 -2.02 0.90
N GLY A 25 8.48 -2.47 -0.33
CA GLY A 25 9.77 -2.28 -1.01
C GLY A 25 10.92 -3.13 -0.43
N GLU A 26 10.78 -3.63 0.79
CA GLU A 26 11.72 -4.50 1.48
C GLU A 26 11.12 -5.91 1.71
N PRO A 27 11.85 -7.00 1.39
CA PRO A 27 11.36 -8.37 1.55
C PRO A 27 10.97 -8.75 2.99
N ALA A 28 11.80 -8.40 3.98
CA ALA A 28 11.58 -8.77 5.39
C ALA A 28 10.28 -8.15 5.92
N SER A 29 10.08 -6.85 5.69
CA SER A 29 8.84 -6.15 6.05
C SER A 29 7.60 -6.71 5.33
N ALA A 30 7.75 -7.23 4.11
CA ALA A 30 6.65 -7.81 3.36
C ALA A 30 6.19 -9.16 3.93
N ASP A 31 7.13 -10.04 4.29
CA ASP A 31 6.79 -11.36 4.85
C ASP A 31 6.16 -11.22 6.25
N ASP A 32 6.65 -10.30 7.09
CA ASP A 32 6.03 -9.94 8.37
C ASP A 32 4.60 -9.42 8.21
N LEU A 33 4.37 -8.54 7.23
CA LEU A 33 3.05 -8.00 6.93
C LEU A 33 2.08 -9.10 6.48
N VAL A 34 2.54 -10.07 5.69
CA VAL A 34 1.74 -11.24 5.30
C VAL A 34 1.44 -12.11 6.51
N GLN A 35 2.42 -12.40 7.36
CA GLN A 35 2.19 -13.19 8.58
C GLN A 35 1.14 -12.52 9.47
N ALA A 36 1.30 -11.23 9.78
CA ALA A 36 0.36 -10.48 10.59
C ALA A 36 -1.04 -10.42 9.95
N THR A 37 -1.12 -10.37 8.61
CA THR A 37 -2.37 -10.49 7.86
C THR A 37 -3.06 -11.82 8.10
N LEU A 38 -2.32 -12.93 7.94
CA LEU A 38 -2.85 -14.28 8.13
C LEU A 38 -3.26 -14.52 9.58
N GLU A 39 -2.46 -14.11 10.57
CA GLU A 39 -2.82 -14.22 11.98
C GLU A 39 -4.13 -13.50 12.29
N ARG A 40 -4.30 -12.29 11.75
CA ARG A 40 -5.54 -11.52 11.94
C ARG A 40 -6.72 -12.13 11.20
N ALA A 41 -6.50 -12.68 10.00
CA ALA A 41 -7.50 -13.40 9.25
C ALA A 41 -7.97 -14.65 10.00
N LEU A 42 -7.06 -15.47 10.52
CA LEU A 42 -7.35 -16.66 11.32
C LEU A 42 -8.19 -16.31 12.56
N ARG A 43 -7.83 -15.24 13.29
CA ARG A 43 -8.62 -14.75 14.43
C ARG A 43 -10.03 -14.28 14.07
N ARG A 44 -10.25 -13.89 12.81
CA ARG A 44 -11.51 -13.34 12.29
C ARG A 44 -12.18 -14.25 11.27
N TRP A 45 -11.77 -15.51 11.19
CA TRP A 45 -12.18 -16.42 10.12
C TRP A 45 -13.71 -16.52 9.99
N ARG A 46 -14.39 -16.56 11.14
CA ARG A 46 -15.86 -16.67 11.23
C ARG A 46 -16.62 -15.41 10.81
N THR A 47 -15.96 -14.27 10.62
CA THR A 47 -16.61 -13.04 10.15
C THR A 47 -16.57 -12.88 8.64
N ARG A 48 -15.97 -13.84 7.92
CA ARG A 48 -15.96 -13.84 6.46
C ARG A 48 -17.38 -14.19 5.96
N HIS A 49 -17.98 -13.30 5.19
CA HIS A 49 -19.38 -13.40 4.81
C HIS A 49 -19.66 -14.48 3.74
N THR A 50 -18.66 -14.88 2.93
CA THR A 50 -18.77 -15.95 1.91
C THR A 50 -17.40 -16.50 1.48
N ALA A 51 -17.36 -17.70 0.87
CA ALA A 51 -16.14 -18.32 0.36
C ALA A 51 -15.48 -17.50 -0.77
N GLU A 52 -16.29 -16.99 -1.69
CA GLU A 52 -15.90 -16.18 -2.86
C GLU A 52 -15.22 -14.84 -2.48
N ALA A 53 -15.38 -14.41 -1.23
CA ALA A 53 -14.78 -13.16 -0.75
C ALA A 53 -13.37 -13.32 -0.15
N LEU A 54 -12.72 -14.51 -0.22
CA LEU A 54 -11.43 -14.72 0.47
C LEU A 54 -10.34 -13.75 0.03
N GLN A 55 -10.08 -13.67 -1.27
CA GLN A 55 -9.02 -12.83 -1.81
C GLN A 55 -9.28 -11.34 -1.49
N PRO A 56 -10.44 -10.74 -1.86
CA PRO A 56 -10.73 -9.35 -1.48
C PRO A 56 -10.59 -9.11 0.04
N TRP A 57 -11.09 -10.02 0.86
CA TRP A 57 -11.03 -9.90 2.33
C TRP A 57 -9.60 -9.92 2.88
N LEU A 58 -8.73 -10.81 2.41
CA LEU A 58 -7.32 -10.85 2.82
C LEU A 58 -6.58 -9.58 2.40
N PHE A 59 -6.81 -9.11 1.17
CA PHE A 59 -6.23 -7.86 0.69
C PHE A 59 -6.73 -6.65 1.48
N ALA A 60 -7.99 -6.64 1.93
CA ALA A 60 -8.52 -5.60 2.81
C ALA A 60 -7.82 -5.59 4.18
N ILE A 61 -7.59 -6.76 4.77
CA ILE A 61 -6.85 -6.88 6.04
C ILE A 61 -5.43 -6.36 5.85
N LEU A 62 -4.73 -6.81 4.82
CA LEU A 62 -3.36 -6.40 4.54
C LEU A 62 -3.25 -4.89 4.31
N TYR A 63 -4.13 -4.33 3.48
CA TYR A 63 -4.21 -2.88 3.23
C TYR A 63 -4.33 -2.09 4.53
N ARG A 64 -5.25 -2.48 5.43
CA ARG A 64 -5.46 -1.78 6.71
C ARG A 64 -4.23 -1.88 7.61
N GLN A 65 -3.63 -3.07 7.72
CA GLN A 65 -2.42 -3.27 8.53
C GLN A 65 -1.25 -2.44 8.02
N PHE A 66 -1.05 -2.41 6.71
CA PHE A 66 -0.03 -1.58 6.07
C PHE A 66 -0.23 -0.10 6.37
N LEU A 67 -1.44 0.43 6.20
CA LEU A 67 -1.71 1.85 6.50
C LEU A 67 -1.53 2.19 7.97
N ASP A 68 -1.97 1.31 8.87
CA ASP A 68 -1.78 1.53 10.31
C ASP A 68 -0.30 1.49 10.69
N GLY A 69 0.48 0.61 10.06
CA GLY A 69 1.95 0.58 10.16
C GLY A 69 2.58 1.89 9.71
N GLN A 70 2.23 2.38 8.52
CA GLN A 70 2.73 3.66 7.98
C GLN A 70 2.36 4.85 8.87
N ARG A 71 1.13 4.89 9.40
CA ARG A 71 0.70 5.94 10.34
C ARG A 71 1.46 5.88 11.65
N ARG A 72 1.75 4.67 12.16
CA ARG A 72 2.56 4.48 13.37
C ARG A 72 4.01 4.93 13.16
N ALA A 73 4.63 4.56 12.04
CA ALA A 73 5.97 4.99 11.68
C ALA A 73 6.07 6.52 11.55
N ALA A 74 5.12 7.15 10.85
CA ALA A 74 5.08 8.60 10.70
C ALA A 74 4.83 9.35 12.03
N ARG A 75 4.10 8.75 12.98
CA ARG A 75 3.97 9.29 14.35
C ARG A 75 5.28 9.17 15.11
N TRP A 76 5.93 8.01 15.05
CA TRP A 76 7.20 7.77 15.72
C TRP A 76 8.31 8.70 15.22
N GLN A 77 8.44 8.87 13.90
CA GLN A 77 9.39 9.81 13.30
C GLN A 77 9.19 11.24 13.77
N ARG A 78 7.92 11.68 13.91
CA ARG A 78 7.61 13.00 14.48
C ARG A 78 8.04 13.12 15.93
N VAL A 79 7.83 12.09 16.74
CA VAL A 79 8.26 12.09 18.15
C VAL A 79 9.79 12.12 18.24
N VAL A 80 10.50 11.24 17.54
CA VAL A 80 11.97 11.19 17.55
C VAL A 80 12.57 12.49 17.01
N GLY A 81 11.98 13.07 15.96
CA GLY A 81 12.40 14.36 15.40
C GLY A 81 12.25 15.55 16.33
N LEU A 82 11.44 15.44 17.40
CA LEU A 82 11.38 16.45 18.47
C LEU A 82 12.58 16.37 19.42
N PHE A 83 13.29 15.23 19.46
CA PHE A 83 14.38 14.97 20.41
C PHE A 83 15.75 14.81 19.73
N ALA A 84 15.83 14.76 18.41
CA ALA A 84 17.08 14.61 17.66
C ALA A 84 17.45 15.92 16.91
N PRO A 85 18.72 16.37 16.94
CA PRO A 85 19.17 17.43 16.04
C PRO A 85 18.96 16.99 14.59
N GLN A 86 18.41 17.88 13.75
CA GLN A 86 18.05 17.55 12.37
C GLN A 86 19.27 17.10 11.59
N GLN A 87 19.41 15.79 11.35
CA GLN A 87 20.29 15.31 10.31
C GLN A 87 19.53 15.35 8.98
N PRO A 88 20.13 15.88 7.91
CA PRO A 88 19.53 15.84 6.59
C PRO A 88 19.32 14.38 6.19
N SER A 89 18.09 14.02 5.86
CA SER A 89 17.75 12.72 5.30
C SER A 89 18.57 12.52 4.03
N GLN A 90 19.51 11.58 4.05
CA GLN A 90 20.27 11.20 2.87
C GLN A 90 19.28 10.68 1.83
N SER A 91 19.04 11.47 0.79
CA SER A 91 18.42 11.02 -0.44
C SER A 91 19.36 9.99 -1.05
N ALA A 92 18.96 8.72 -1.05
CA ALA A 92 19.72 7.67 -1.69
C ALA A 92 19.93 8.03 -3.17
N SER A 93 21.18 8.22 -3.57
CA SER A 93 21.61 8.44 -4.94
C SER A 93 21.22 7.22 -5.78
N ALA A 94 20.50 7.49 -6.87
CA ALA A 94 20.06 6.48 -7.81
C ALA A 94 21.24 6.06 -8.70
N GLU A 95 21.80 4.88 -8.43
CA GLU A 95 22.66 4.17 -9.39
C GLU A 95 22.04 2.83 -9.80
N GLN A 96 22.21 2.56 -11.08
CA GLN A 96 21.36 1.74 -11.94
C GLN A 96 21.39 0.23 -11.63
N VAL A 97 20.22 -0.29 -11.25
CA VAL A 97 19.77 -1.66 -11.60
C VAL A 97 18.35 -1.49 -12.13
N HIS A 98 18.24 -1.32 -13.46
CA HIS A 98 17.68 -0.05 -13.97
C HIS A 98 16.14 0.09 -14.00
N ASP A 99 15.32 -0.96 -14.15
CA ASP A 99 13.87 -0.75 -14.30
C ASP A 99 13.03 -1.16 -13.08
N GLY A 100 13.24 -2.37 -12.55
CA GLY A 100 12.42 -2.90 -11.46
C GLY A 100 12.58 -2.13 -10.14
N ARG A 101 13.83 -1.77 -9.77
CA ARG A 101 14.10 -0.97 -8.57
C ARG A 101 13.65 0.48 -8.73
N ALA A 102 13.83 1.05 -9.92
CA ALA A 102 13.35 2.41 -10.21
C ALA A 102 11.83 2.48 -10.10
N MET A 103 11.10 1.49 -10.63
CA MET A 103 9.64 1.43 -10.50
C MET A 103 9.19 1.29 -9.04
N LEU A 104 9.83 0.43 -8.24
CA LEU A 104 9.53 0.29 -6.81
C LEU A 104 9.83 1.58 -6.03
N ALA A 105 10.91 2.29 -6.38
CA ALA A 105 11.25 3.59 -5.79
C ALA A 105 10.21 4.66 -6.16
N SER A 106 9.81 4.74 -7.43
CA SER A 106 8.75 5.65 -7.89
C SER A 106 7.42 5.36 -7.18
N LEU A 107 7.06 4.09 -7.01
CA LEU A 107 5.88 3.70 -6.22
C LEU A 107 6.02 4.14 -4.75
N ALA A 108 7.20 3.98 -4.15
CA ALA A 108 7.46 4.38 -2.77
C ALA A 108 7.38 5.89 -2.52
N SER A 109 7.53 6.71 -3.56
CA SER A 109 7.32 8.17 -3.47
C SER A 109 5.86 8.57 -3.29
N LEU A 110 4.91 7.68 -3.62
CA LEU A 110 3.48 7.96 -3.48
C LEU A 110 3.05 7.85 -2.02
N PRO A 111 2.04 8.64 -1.58
CA PRO A 111 1.39 8.38 -0.31
C PRO A 111 0.90 6.94 -0.22
N ALA A 112 1.02 6.34 0.96
CA ALA A 112 0.73 4.93 1.21
C ALA A 112 -0.64 4.49 0.66
N GLU A 113 -1.68 5.31 0.86
CA GLU A 113 -3.04 5.03 0.39
C GLU A 113 -3.14 5.02 -1.14
N GLN A 114 -2.43 5.93 -1.82
CA GLN A 114 -2.42 5.99 -3.29
C GLN A 114 -1.64 4.84 -3.90
N ARG A 115 -0.46 4.53 -3.36
CA ARG A 115 0.35 3.37 -3.76
C ARG A 115 -0.47 2.09 -3.68
N ALA A 116 -1.13 1.86 -2.55
CA ALA A 116 -1.87 0.63 -2.33
C ALA A 116 -3.09 0.49 -3.27
N LEU A 117 -3.86 1.56 -3.47
CA LEU A 117 -4.97 1.54 -4.41
C LEU A 117 -4.51 1.29 -5.85
N LEU A 118 -3.40 1.91 -6.26
CA LEU A 118 -2.85 1.72 -7.60
C LEU A 118 -2.45 0.27 -7.85
N LEU A 119 -1.80 -0.36 -6.87
CA LEU A 119 -1.37 -1.76 -6.93
C LEU A 119 -2.57 -2.73 -6.96
N LEU A 120 -3.58 -2.50 -6.11
CA LEU A 120 -4.81 -3.31 -6.12
C LEU A 120 -5.46 -3.33 -7.51
N VAL A 121 -5.55 -2.18 -8.16
CA VAL A 121 -6.18 -2.06 -9.47
C VAL A 121 -5.28 -2.55 -10.60
N SER A 122 -4.03 -2.10 -10.64
CA SER A 122 -3.18 -2.22 -11.84
C SER A 122 -2.34 -3.49 -11.85
N VAL A 123 -2.09 -4.10 -10.68
CA VAL A 123 -1.30 -5.34 -10.56
C VAL A 123 -2.19 -6.51 -10.19
N GLU A 124 -3.10 -6.31 -9.24
CA GLU A 124 -3.94 -7.38 -8.71
C GLU A 124 -5.29 -7.51 -9.45
N GLY A 125 -5.58 -6.58 -10.36
CA GLY A 125 -6.71 -6.68 -11.29
C GLY A 125 -8.08 -6.35 -10.70
N PHE A 126 -8.16 -5.81 -9.48
CA PHE A 126 -9.43 -5.42 -8.89
C PHE A 126 -10.06 -4.25 -9.65
N SER A 127 -11.37 -4.35 -9.91
CA SER A 127 -12.17 -3.23 -10.40
C SER A 127 -12.28 -2.14 -9.33
N TYR A 128 -12.60 -0.92 -9.76
CA TYR A 128 -12.76 0.21 -8.83
C TYR A 128 -13.90 -0.04 -7.83
N ARG A 129 -14.94 -0.74 -8.26
CA ARG A 129 -16.08 -1.12 -7.42
C ARG A 129 -15.67 -2.16 -6.38
N GLU A 130 -14.97 -3.22 -6.79
CA GLU A 130 -14.47 -4.22 -5.82
C GLU A 130 -13.56 -3.58 -4.78
N VAL A 131 -12.65 -2.69 -5.18
CA VAL A 131 -11.81 -1.96 -4.22
C VAL A 131 -12.64 -1.11 -3.27
N ALA A 132 -13.64 -0.37 -3.78
CA ALA A 132 -14.52 0.46 -2.96
C ALA A 132 -15.28 -0.37 -1.92
N ASP A 133 -15.90 -1.46 -2.35
CA ASP A 133 -16.70 -2.35 -1.51
C ASP A 133 -15.82 -3.06 -0.47
N THR A 134 -14.68 -3.61 -0.91
CA THR A 134 -13.72 -4.34 -0.09
C THR A 134 -13.10 -3.47 0.99
N LEU A 135 -12.75 -2.23 0.65
CA LEU A 135 -12.12 -1.30 1.58
C LEU A 135 -13.12 -0.49 2.40
N GLY A 136 -14.41 -0.46 1.99
CA GLY A 136 -15.45 0.34 2.63
C GLY A 136 -15.25 1.84 2.42
N ILE A 137 -14.82 2.25 1.23
CA ILE A 137 -14.58 3.66 0.88
C ILE A 137 -15.37 4.06 -0.37
N PRO A 138 -15.76 5.33 -0.55
CA PRO A 138 -16.52 5.75 -1.73
C PRO A 138 -15.76 5.49 -3.04
N ILE A 139 -16.47 5.05 -4.09
CA ILE A 139 -15.87 4.83 -5.41
C ILE A 139 -15.20 6.10 -5.97
N GLY A 140 -15.79 7.28 -5.71
CA GLY A 140 -15.18 8.56 -6.08
C GLY A 140 -13.85 8.83 -5.35
N THR A 141 -13.68 8.31 -4.14
CA THR A 141 -12.41 8.35 -3.39
C THR A 141 -11.37 7.45 -4.04
N VAL A 142 -11.76 6.25 -4.50
CA VAL A 142 -10.88 5.35 -5.27
C VAL A 142 -10.40 6.05 -6.54
N MET A 143 -11.34 6.57 -7.35
CA MET A 143 -11.04 7.25 -8.61
C MET A 143 -10.12 8.47 -8.42
N SER A 144 -10.45 9.37 -7.50
CA SER A 144 -9.67 10.58 -7.26
C SER A 144 -8.26 10.29 -6.74
N ARG A 145 -8.07 9.27 -5.91
CA ARG A 145 -6.75 8.84 -5.43
C ARG A 145 -5.92 8.19 -6.53
N LEU A 146 -6.53 7.35 -7.36
CA LEU A 146 -5.86 6.74 -8.51
C LEU A 146 -5.42 7.78 -9.54
N SER A 147 -6.27 8.77 -9.82
CA SER A 147 -5.93 9.88 -10.71
C SER A 147 -4.67 10.61 -10.22
N ARG A 148 -4.65 11.01 -8.93
CA ARG A 148 -3.50 11.67 -8.31
C ARG A 148 -2.25 10.78 -8.27
N ALA A 149 -2.42 9.47 -8.07
CA ALA A 149 -1.31 8.52 -8.09
C ALA A 149 -0.65 8.46 -9.48
N ARG A 150 -1.47 8.36 -10.54
CA ARG A 150 -1.01 8.32 -11.93
C ARG A 150 -0.33 9.63 -12.33
N GLU A 151 -0.90 10.77 -11.96
CA GLU A 151 -0.30 12.09 -12.21
C GLU A 151 1.09 12.21 -11.57
N ARG A 152 1.24 11.77 -10.31
CA ARG A 152 2.54 11.79 -9.62
C ARG A 152 3.56 10.87 -10.25
N LEU A 153 3.18 9.66 -10.65
CA LEU A 153 4.10 8.75 -11.34
C LEU A 153 4.54 9.28 -12.70
N ARG A 154 3.63 9.91 -13.46
CA ARG A 154 4.00 10.60 -14.71
C ARG A 154 5.03 11.69 -14.43
N ALA A 155 4.78 12.51 -13.43
CA ALA A 155 5.68 13.59 -13.04
C ALA A 155 7.08 13.06 -12.64
N VAL A 156 7.15 11.98 -11.86
CA VAL A 156 8.42 11.32 -11.49
C VAL A 156 9.15 10.77 -12.73
N ASN A 157 8.43 10.09 -13.63
CA ASN A 157 9.02 9.51 -14.84
C ASN A 157 9.47 10.57 -15.86
N GLU A 158 8.79 11.72 -15.93
CA GLU A 158 9.14 12.85 -16.79
C GLU A 158 10.24 13.75 -16.19
N GLY A 159 10.79 13.39 -15.01
CA GLY A 159 11.77 14.21 -14.28
C GLY A 159 11.20 15.50 -13.68
N GLN A 160 9.88 15.67 -13.71
CA GLN A 160 9.17 16.82 -13.19
C GLN A 160 8.75 16.57 -11.74
N VAL A 161 9.64 16.74 -10.77
CA VAL A 161 9.22 16.84 -9.36
C VAL A 161 8.48 18.17 -9.18
N LYS A 162 7.16 18.16 -9.43
CA LYS A 162 6.29 19.30 -9.15
C LYS A 162 6.16 19.46 -7.62
N HIS A 163 6.96 20.34 -7.03
CA HIS A 163 6.65 20.89 -5.71
C HIS A 163 5.27 21.55 -5.78
N ALA A 164 4.34 21.10 -4.93
CA ALA A 164 2.99 21.65 -4.88
C ALA A 164 3.05 23.17 -4.62
N PRO A 165 2.26 24.01 -5.33
CA PRO A 165 2.25 25.44 -5.09
C PRO A 165 1.71 25.70 -3.68
N ALA A 166 2.43 26.51 -2.90
CA ALA A 166 1.98 26.99 -1.61
C ALA A 166 0.65 27.75 -1.80
N LEU A 167 -0.40 27.30 -1.12
CA LEU A 167 -1.68 28.00 -1.11
C LEU A 167 -1.45 29.40 -0.55
N ARG A 168 -1.64 30.42 -1.41
CA ARG A 168 -1.65 31.83 -1.01
C ARG A 168 -2.86 32.05 -0.10
N ILE A 169 -2.60 32.37 1.17
CA ILE A 169 -3.61 32.93 2.06
C ILE A 169 -3.90 34.35 1.57
N LEU A 170 -5.10 34.60 1.08
CA LEU A 170 -5.60 35.94 0.81
C LEU A 170 -5.93 36.63 2.14
N LYS A 171 -5.37 37.83 2.33
CA LYS A 171 -5.74 38.77 3.41
C LYS A 171 -6.92 39.62 2.96
#